data_AF-A0A923SLD4-F1
#
_entry.id   AF-A0A923SLD4-F1
#
_cell.length_a   1.000
_cell.length_b   1.000
_cell.length_c   1.000
_cell.angle_alpha   90.00
_cell.angle_beta   90.00
_cell.angle_gamma   90.00
#
_symmetry.space_group_name_H-M   'P 1'
#
loop_
_entity.id
_entity.type
_entity.pdbx_description
1 polymer ?
#
loop_
_entity_poly.entity_id
_entity_poly.type
_entity_poly.pdbx_seq_one_letter_code
_entity_poly.pdbx_strand_id
1 'polypeptide(L)'
;MKVRVINEVPKDIDFLHWKLCFQWCEYLYEGEKSEFGYRFIWKDEINHLKPQRGQARIPTIVEMQNLLKEAEKDGWLGKCETEV
;
A
#
# COMPACT_ATOMS: atom_id res chain seq x y z
N MET A 1 -4.65 -3.29 17.39
CA MET A 1 -5.10 -3.55 16.00
C MET A 1 -4.20 -4.59 15.36
N LYS A 2 -4.77 -5.69 14.84
CA LYS A 2 -4.03 -6.74 14.11
C LYS A 2 -4.44 -6.68 12.64
N VAL A 3 -3.50 -6.94 11.72
CA VAL A 3 -3.81 -7.00 10.29
C VAL A 3 -3.51 -8.40 9.77
N ARG A 4 -4.49 -9.03 9.13
CA ARG A 4 -4.37 -10.31 8.44
C ARG A 4 -4.23 -10.05 6.94
N VAL A 5 -3.09 -10.41 6.37
CA VAL A 5 -2.87 -10.33 4.91
C VAL A 5 -3.53 -11.52 4.25
N ILE A 6 -4.35 -11.26 3.23
CA ILE A 6 -5.10 -12.28 2.47
C ILE A 6 -4.44 -12.50 1.12
N ASN A 7 -4.15 -11.41 0.40
CA ASN A 7 -3.42 -11.42 -0.86
C ASN A 7 -2.33 -10.34 -0.86
N GLU A 8 -1.26 -10.59 -1.59
CA GLU A 8 -0.14 -9.68 -1.73
C GLU A 8 0.47 -9.76 -3.13
N VAL A 9 0.83 -8.61 -3.68
CA VAL A 9 1.70 -8.48 -4.85
C VAL A 9 2.94 -7.68 -4.43
N PRO A 10 4.12 -8.32 -4.31
CA PRO A 10 5.37 -7.62 -4.07
C PRO A 10 6.00 -7.15 -5.38
N LYS A 11 6.66 -6.00 -5.34
CA LYS A 11 7.50 -5.48 -6.43
C LYS A 11 8.81 -4.98 -5.85
N ASP A 12 9.93 -5.45 -6.40
CA ASP A 12 11.25 -4.89 -6.11
C ASP A 12 11.34 -3.50 -6.77
N ILE A 13 11.54 -2.46 -5.95
CA ILE A 13 11.58 -1.06 -6.39
C ILE A 13 12.97 -0.44 -6.20
N ASP A 14 13.77 -0.96 -5.25
CA ASP A 14 15.04 -0.38 -4.83
C ASP A 14 16.21 -1.36 -4.99
N PHE A 15 17.41 -0.83 -5.16
CA PHE A 15 18.68 -1.54 -5.23
C PHE A 15 19.02 -2.29 -3.93
N LEU A 16 18.39 -1.91 -2.83
CA LEU A 16 18.59 -2.51 -1.50
C LEU A 16 17.76 -3.79 -1.27
N HIS A 17 17.15 -4.38 -2.32
CA HIS A 17 16.24 -5.54 -2.21
C HIS A 17 14.95 -5.27 -1.41
N TRP A 18 14.59 -4.01 -1.27
CA TRP A 18 13.33 -3.62 -0.64
C TRP A 18 12.17 -3.81 -1.61
N LYS A 19 11.03 -4.25 -1.05
CA LYS A 19 9.82 -4.54 -1.81
C LYS A 19 8.71 -3.60 -1.41
N LEU A 20 8.07 -3.00 -2.40
CA LEU A 20 6.77 -2.36 -2.22
C LEU A 20 5.69 -3.42 -2.44
N CYS A 21 4.84 -3.64 -1.45
CA CYS A 21 3.78 -4.63 -1.50
C CYS A 21 2.42 -3.93 -1.60
N PHE A 22 1.61 -4.34 -2.58
CA PHE A 22 0.18 -4.07 -2.60
C PHE A 22 -0.56 -5.24 -1.97
N GLN A 23 -1.33 -4.99 -0.91
CA GLN A 23 -1.97 -6.04 -0.13
C GLN A 23 -3.48 -5.84 -0.03
N TRP A 24 -4.23 -6.94 -0.06
CA TRP A 24 -5.62 -7.02 0.40
C TRP A 24 -5.63 -7.66 1.79
N CYS A 25 -6.22 -6.95 2.76
CA CYS A 25 -6.11 -7.27 4.16
C CYS A 25 -7.45 -7.21 4.87
N GLU A 26 -7.50 -7.88 6.02
CA GLU A 26 -8.50 -7.65 7.05
C GLU A 26 -7.86 -6.99 8.28
N TYR A 27 -8.45 -5.90 8.72
CA TYR A 27 -8.09 -5.12 9.89
C TYR A 27 -8.98 -5.55 11.04
N LEU A 28 -8.37 -6.17 12.05
CA LEU A 28 -9.03 -6.66 13.24
C LEU A 28 -8.93 -5.60 14.34
N TYR A 29 -10.07 -4.99 14.67
CA TYR A 29 -10.25 -4.06 15.78
C TYR A 29 -10.72 -4.80 17.03
N GLU A 30 -10.69 -4.12 18.17
CA GLU A 30 -11.24 -4.67 19.41
C GLU A 30 -12.78 -4.71 19.34
N GLY A 31 -13.39 -5.80 19.81
CA GLY A 31 -14.85 -5.95 19.87
C GLY A 31 -15.52 -6.50 18.60
N GLU A 32 -14.95 -7.56 18.01
CA GLU A 32 -15.48 -8.33 16.86
C GLU A 32 -15.67 -7.56 15.55
N LYS A 33 -15.37 -6.26 15.52
CA LYS A 33 -15.39 -5.49 14.28
C LYS A 33 -14.11 -5.75 13.48
N SER A 34 -14.28 -6.30 12.30
CA SER A 34 -13.22 -6.32 11.29
C SER A 34 -13.61 -5.49 10.07
N GLU A 35 -12.61 -4.92 9.42
CA GLU A 35 -12.82 -4.22 8.16
C GLU A 35 -11.83 -4.74 7.13
N PHE A 36 -12.28 -4.87 5.88
CA PHE A 36 -11.39 -5.20 4.78
C PHE A 36 -10.88 -3.93 4.10
N GLY A 37 -9.76 -4.05 3.40
CA GLY A 37 -9.19 -2.94 2.64
C GLY A 37 -7.86 -3.29 1.99
N TYR A 38 -7.47 -2.43 1.06
CA TYR A 38 -6.17 -2.47 0.41
C TYR A 38 -5.15 -1.59 1.15
N ARG A 39 -3.87 -1.85 0.95
CA ARG A 39 -2.80 -0.93 1.34
C ARG A 39 -1.55 -1.13 0.50
N PHE A 40 -0.74 -0.10 0.44
CA PHE A 40 0.68 -0.22 0.15
C PHE A 40 1.47 -0.35 1.45
N ILE A 41 2.50 -1.20 1.46
CA ILE A 41 3.41 -1.34 2.59
C ILE A 41 4.80 -1.78 2.12
N TRP A 42 5.83 -1.28 2.79
CA TRP A 42 7.22 -1.68 2.51
C TRP A 42 7.61 -2.95 3.26
N LYS A 43 8.41 -3.79 2.60
CA LYS A 43 9.20 -4.86 3.21
C LYS A 43 10.69 -4.57 3.06
N ASP A 44 11.44 -4.77 4.13
CA ASP A 44 12.90 -4.69 4.12
C ASP A 44 13.54 -5.94 3.47
N GLU A 45 14.87 -5.98 3.40
CA GLU A 45 15.63 -7.06 2.79
C GLU A 45 15.39 -8.44 3.44
N ILE A 46 14.93 -8.48 4.69
CA ILE A 46 14.59 -9.71 5.42
C ILE A 46 13.08 -9.99 5.44
N ASN A 47 12.31 -9.31 4.60
CA ASN A 47 10.85 -9.43 4.43
C ASN A 47 10.01 -8.98 5.64
N HIS A 48 10.56 -8.17 6.54
CA HIS A 48 9.78 -7.56 7.61
C HIS A 48 9.00 -6.35 7.11
N LEU A 49 7.72 -6.30 7.47
CA LEU A 49 6.85 -5.16 7.18
C LEU A 49 7.35 -3.91 7.93
N LYS A 50 7.38 -2.77 7.24
CA LYS A 50 7.73 -1.45 7.78
C LYS A 50 6.53 -0.51 7.81
N PRO A 51 5.58 -0.72 8.74
CA PRO A 51 4.36 0.09 8.84
C PRO A 51 4.64 1.57 9.13
N GLN A 52 5.81 1.89 9.71
CA GLN A 52 6.21 3.27 10.03
C GLN A 52 6.50 4.12 8.78
N ARG A 53 6.72 3.50 7.60
CA ARG A 53 7.02 4.21 6.34
C ARG A 53 5.76 4.65 5.59
N GLY A 54 4.65 4.85 6.30
CA GLY A 54 3.37 5.31 5.74
C GLY A 54 2.54 4.15 5.20
N GLN A 55 1.45 3.85 5.89
CA GLN A 55 0.44 2.90 5.44
C GLN A 55 -0.93 3.53 5.67
N ALA A 56 -1.77 3.53 4.63
CA ALA A 56 -3.17 3.92 4.73
C ALA A 56 -4.03 2.74 4.32
N ARG A 57 -5.15 2.52 5.01
CA ARG A 57 -6.19 1.61 4.53
C ARG A 57 -6.94 2.32 3.40
N ILE A 58 -6.97 1.68 2.24
CA ILE A 58 -7.80 2.06 1.11
C ILE A 58 -9.03 1.13 1.13
N PRO A 59 -10.23 1.61 1.45
CA PRO A 59 -11.39 0.74 1.67
C PRO A 59 -11.77 -0.12 0.47
N THR A 60 -11.68 0.42 -0.75
CA THR A 60 -12.04 -0.27 -1.98
C THR A 60 -11.07 0.06 -3.11
N ILE A 61 -11.02 -0.79 -4.14
CA ILE A 61 -10.23 -0.52 -5.35
C ILE A 61 -10.77 0.71 -6.11
N VAL A 62 -12.07 0.99 -5.99
CA VAL A 62 -12.74 2.13 -6.63
C VAL A 62 -12.19 3.45 -6.07
N GLU A 63 -12.04 3.56 -4.74
CA GLU A 63 -11.43 4.75 -4.13
C GLU A 63 -10.00 4.96 -4.62
N MET A 64 -9.20 3.89 -4.71
CA MET A 64 -7.85 3.98 -5.27
C MET A 64 -7.86 4.53 -6.70
N GLN A 65 -8.73 3.98 -7.55
CA GLN A 65 -8.85 4.40 -8.94
C GLN A 65 -9.33 5.85 -9.08
N ASN A 66 -10.27 6.29 -8.23
CA ASN A 66 -10.74 7.67 -8.21
C ASN A 66 -9.63 8.64 -7.82
N LEU A 67 -8.83 8.32 -6.81
CA LEU A 67 -7.66 9.13 -6.42
C LEU A 67 -6.65 9.26 -7.57
N LEU A 68 -6.37 8.17 -8.29
CA LEU A 68 -5.49 8.20 -9.46
C LEU A 68 -6.05 9.07 -10.59
N LYS A 69 -7.36 9.01 -10.85
CA LYS A 69 -8.02 9.85 -11.86
C LYS A 69 -7.98 11.33 -11.51
N GLU A 70 -8.20 11.70 -10.26
CA GLU A 70 -8.08 13.11 -9.86
C GLU A 70 -6.61 13.59 -9.96
N ALA A 71 -5.63 12.76 -9.58
CA ALA A 71 -4.22 13.07 -9.79
C ALA A 71 -3.85 13.26 -11.27
N GLU A 72 -4.44 12.46 -12.16
CA GLU A 72 -4.29 12.56 -13.61
C GLU A 72 -4.87 13.87 -14.14
N LYS A 73 -6.10 14.19 -13.73
CA LYS A 73 -6.81 15.42 -14.08
C LYS A 73 -6.07 16.67 -13.58
N ASP A 74 -5.45 16.59 -12.42
CA ASP A 74 -4.60 17.64 -11.85
C ASP A 74 -3.20 17.70 -12.51
N GLY A 75 -2.88 16.79 -13.43
CA GLY A 75 -1.68 16.82 -14.26
C GLY A 75 -0.39 16.45 -13.54
N TRP A 76 -0.46 15.73 -12.41
CA TRP A 76 0.72 15.28 -11.67
C TRP A 76 0.85 13.77 -11.52
N LEU A 77 -0.15 12.99 -11.94
CA LEU A 77 0.02 11.55 -12.12
C LEU A 77 1.17 11.28 -13.10
N GLY A 78 2.11 10.42 -12.71
CA GLY A 78 3.28 10.07 -13.55
C GLY A 78 4.50 10.97 -13.38
N LYS A 79 4.50 11.93 -12.43
CA LYS A 79 5.72 12.61 -12.02
C LYS A 79 6.72 11.60 -11.44
N CYS A 80 7.91 11.54 -12.01
CA CYS A 80 9.07 10.85 -11.49
C CYS A 80 10.19 11.87 -11.34
N GLU A 81 10.93 11.83 -10.24
CA GLU A 81 12.20 12.53 -10.15
C GLU A 81 13.19 11.76 -11.02
N THR A 82 13.57 12.33 -12.16
CA THR A 82 14.71 11.82 -12.94
C THR A 82 15.95 11.97 -12.07
N GLU A 83 16.66 10.87 -11.81
CA GLU A 83 18.01 10.95 -11.23
C GLU A 83 18.85 11.90 -12.09
N VAL A 84 19.39 12.95 -11.46
CA VAL A 84 20.43 13.82 -12.03
C VAL A 84 21.78 13.25 -11.64
#